data_AF-A0A6P6CG41-F1
#
_entry.id   AF-A0A6P6CG41-F1
#
_cell.length_a   1.000
_cell.length_b   1.000
_cell.length_c   1.000
_cell.angle_alpha   90.00
_cell.angle_beta   90.00
_cell.angle_gamma   90.00
#
_symmetry.space_group_name_H-M   'P 1'
#
loop_
_entity.id
_entity.type
_entity.pdbx_description
1 polymer ?
#
loop_
_entity_poly.entity_id
_entity_poly.type
_entity_poly.pdbx_seq_one_letter_code
_entity_poly.pdbx_strand_id
1 'polypeptide(L)'
;MDTSAQDFRVLYVFVDIRIDTTHLLDSIRLTFPPASALALVSTIQFVSTLQAAAQELKAEYRVSVPQCKPLSPGEILGCTSPYLSKEVDAVVYLGDGRFHLESVMIANPNVPAYRYDPYSKVLSREHYDHQRMQVNRQEAITTARSAKSWGLILGTLGRQGSPKILEHLESRLQALRLPFVRLLLSEVFPSKLSLLPQVDVWVQVACPRLSIDWGTAFPKPLLTPYEAAVALRDISWQQPYPMDFYAGSSLGPWTVNHGRDRPALGRPAGKVQEGSTRPSPAATCEGCSCRNEKAAPLVS
;
A
#
# COMPACT_ATOMS: atom_id res chain seq x y z
N MET A 1 -9.16 -15.14 -3.34
CA MET A 1 -8.86 -15.95 -4.53
C MET A 1 -7.47 -16.49 -4.37
N ASP A 2 -7.33 -17.80 -4.36
CA ASP A 2 -6.04 -18.45 -4.39
C ASP A 2 -5.41 -18.22 -5.77
N THR A 3 -4.35 -17.42 -5.84
CA THR A 3 -3.58 -17.22 -7.06
C THR A 3 -2.66 -18.41 -7.36
N SER A 4 -2.77 -19.52 -6.61
CA SER A 4 -2.21 -20.82 -6.99
C SER A 4 -2.89 -21.43 -8.23
N ALA A 5 -3.99 -20.84 -8.71
CA ALA A 5 -4.45 -21.04 -10.08
C ALA A 5 -3.40 -20.44 -11.03
N GLN A 6 -2.34 -21.21 -11.30
CA GLN A 6 -1.15 -20.88 -12.09
C GLN A 6 -1.44 -20.46 -13.54
N ASP A 7 -2.70 -20.48 -13.98
CA ASP A 7 -3.11 -20.22 -15.37
C ASP A 7 -3.80 -18.88 -15.64
N PHE A 8 -4.14 -18.08 -14.62
CA PHE A 8 -4.77 -16.77 -14.88
C PHE A 8 -3.72 -15.66 -15.05
N ARG A 9 -3.31 -15.43 -16.31
CA ARG A 9 -2.38 -14.34 -16.66
C ARG A 9 -3.10 -12.99 -16.59
N VAL A 10 -2.59 -12.10 -15.73
CA VAL A 10 -3.09 -10.73 -15.59
C VAL A 10 -2.05 -9.76 -16.15
N LEU A 11 -2.44 -8.98 -17.17
CA LEU A 11 -1.65 -7.86 -17.66
C LEU A 11 -2.12 -6.57 -16.96
N TYR A 12 -1.22 -5.92 -16.24
CA TYR A 12 -1.45 -4.59 -15.69
C TYR A 12 -1.06 -3.56 -16.74
N VAL A 13 -2.05 -2.84 -17.27
CA VAL A 13 -1.84 -1.73 -18.21
C VAL A 13 -1.94 -0.42 -17.43
N PHE A 14 -0.81 0.26 -17.26
CA PHE A 14 -0.78 1.58 -16.65
C PHE A 14 -1.35 2.61 -17.62
N VAL A 15 -2.29 3.41 -17.13
CA VAL A 15 -2.82 4.57 -17.86
C VAL A 15 -2.04 5.79 -17.39
N ASP A 16 -1.40 6.47 -18.34
CA ASP A 16 -0.68 7.71 -18.13
C ASP A 16 -1.53 8.88 -18.61
N ILE A 17 -1.91 9.78 -17.71
CA ILE A 17 -2.74 10.93 -18.02
C ILE A 17 -1.84 12.14 -18.27
N ARG A 18 -1.96 12.71 -19.48
CA ARG A 18 -1.28 13.95 -19.84
C ARG A 18 -2.02 15.14 -19.26
N ILE A 19 -1.25 16.12 -18.78
CA ILE A 19 -1.76 17.35 -18.16
C ILE A 19 -1.03 18.56 -18.74
N ASP A 20 -1.49 19.75 -18.37
CA ASP A 20 -0.80 21.00 -18.64
C ASP A 20 0.38 21.17 -17.65
N THR A 21 1.55 20.67 -18.02
CA THR A 21 2.76 20.73 -17.19
C THR A 21 3.26 22.16 -17.01
N THR A 22 3.12 23.02 -18.03
CA THR A 22 3.50 24.43 -17.94
C THR A 22 2.74 25.12 -16.81
N HIS A 23 1.41 24.93 -16.77
CA HIS A 23 0.60 25.50 -15.70
C HIS A 23 0.97 24.97 -14.32
N LEU A 24 1.30 23.67 -14.18
CA LEU A 24 1.79 23.09 -12.92
C LEU A 24 3.07 23.79 -12.45
N LEU A 25 4.06 23.94 -13.33
CA LEU A 25 5.34 24.57 -13.02
C LEU A 25 5.15 26.03 -12.61
N ASP A 26 4.34 26.78 -13.36
CA ASP A 26 4.08 28.19 -13.07
C ASP A 26 3.31 28.36 -11.76
N SER A 27 2.37 27.46 -11.46
CA SER A 27 1.66 27.45 -10.17
C SER A 27 2.60 27.25 -8.99
N ILE A 28 3.58 26.34 -9.13
CA ILE A 28 4.62 26.11 -8.11
C ILE A 28 5.50 27.35 -7.97
N ARG A 29 5.94 27.95 -9.08
CA ARG A 29 6.76 29.18 -9.10
C ARG A 29 6.09 30.37 -8.42
N LEU A 30 4.80 30.53 -8.62
CA LEU A 30 4.02 31.60 -8.00
C LEU A 30 3.79 31.37 -6.50
N THR A 31 3.83 30.12 -6.04
CA THR A 31 3.47 29.75 -4.66
C THR A 31 4.67 29.66 -3.73
N PHE A 32 5.80 29.13 -4.22
CA PHE A 32 6.96 28.83 -3.40
C PHE A 32 8.16 29.69 -3.79
N PRO A 33 8.86 30.31 -2.82
CA PRO A 33 10.07 31.06 -3.11
C PRO A 33 11.16 30.15 -3.68
N PRO A 34 12.06 30.67 -4.53
CA PRO A 34 13.20 29.90 -5.01
C PRO A 34 14.03 29.28 -3.88
N ALA A 35 14.67 28.16 -4.16
CA ALA A 35 15.42 27.30 -3.23
C ALA A 35 14.61 26.57 -2.16
N SER A 36 13.27 26.72 -2.10
CA SER A 36 12.43 25.87 -1.25
C SER A 36 12.66 24.38 -1.50
N ALA A 37 12.62 23.61 -0.42
CA ALA A 37 12.72 22.16 -0.44
C ALA A 37 11.35 21.52 -0.63
N LEU A 38 11.09 21.00 -1.83
CA LEU A 38 9.78 20.47 -2.21
C LEU A 38 9.83 18.95 -2.35
N ALA A 39 8.90 18.26 -1.71
CA ALA A 39 8.63 16.85 -1.98
C ALA A 39 7.48 16.73 -2.99
N LEU A 40 7.69 16.00 -4.08
CA LEU A 40 6.69 15.81 -5.11
C LEU A 40 6.14 14.38 -5.07
N VAL A 41 4.82 14.25 -4.97
CA VAL A 41 4.10 12.96 -4.89
C VAL A 41 2.86 12.96 -5.78
N SER A 42 2.34 11.78 -6.13
CA SER A 42 1.22 11.59 -7.05
C SER A 42 0.60 10.20 -6.92
N THR A 43 -0.56 9.99 -7.52
CA THR A 43 -1.04 8.65 -7.88
C THR A 43 -0.37 8.15 -9.17
N ILE A 44 -0.41 6.83 -9.39
CA ILE A 44 0.24 6.14 -10.51
C ILE A 44 -0.04 6.77 -11.89
N GLN A 45 -1.23 7.34 -12.09
CA GLN A 45 -1.68 7.88 -13.38
C GLN A 45 -0.93 9.15 -13.81
N PHE A 46 -0.27 9.86 -12.88
CA PHE A 46 0.50 11.07 -13.20
C PHE A 46 1.98 10.99 -12.80
N VAL A 47 2.48 9.82 -12.36
CA VAL A 47 3.87 9.66 -11.86
C VAL A 47 4.90 10.04 -12.93
N SER A 48 4.66 9.72 -14.20
CA SER A 48 5.59 10.08 -15.29
C SER A 48 5.75 11.60 -15.40
N THR A 49 4.63 12.33 -15.42
CA THR A 49 4.59 13.79 -15.54
C THR A 49 5.14 14.46 -14.29
N LEU A 50 4.83 13.92 -13.10
CA LEU A 50 5.41 14.36 -11.84
C LEU A 50 6.94 14.29 -11.88
N GLN A 51 7.50 13.17 -12.36
CA GLN A 51 8.95 12.99 -12.43
C GLN A 51 9.60 13.92 -13.45
N ALA A 52 8.95 14.19 -14.58
CA ALA A 52 9.41 15.18 -15.56
C ALA A 52 9.42 16.60 -14.97
N ALA A 53 8.31 17.02 -14.36
CA ALA A 53 8.21 18.32 -13.68
C ALA A 53 9.25 18.45 -12.55
N ALA A 54 9.52 17.36 -11.83
CA ALA A 54 10.55 17.32 -10.80
C ALA A 54 11.95 17.61 -11.35
N GLN A 55 12.29 17.15 -12.56
CA GLN A 55 13.60 17.44 -13.15
C GLN A 55 13.72 18.91 -13.54
N GLU A 56 12.66 19.51 -14.09
CA GLU A 56 12.66 20.92 -14.48
C GLU A 56 12.78 21.84 -13.25
N LEU A 57 12.03 21.55 -12.19
CA LEU A 57 12.03 22.35 -10.96
C LEU A 57 13.36 22.30 -10.21
N LYS A 58 14.24 21.32 -10.44
CA LYS A 58 15.57 21.24 -9.78
C LYS A 58 16.48 22.43 -10.09
N ALA A 59 16.24 23.15 -11.18
CA ALA A 59 16.98 24.36 -11.51
C ALA A 59 16.72 25.49 -10.50
N GLU A 60 15.54 25.48 -9.85
CA GLU A 60 15.04 26.57 -9.01
C GLU A 60 14.80 26.13 -7.55
N TYR A 61 14.59 24.83 -7.30
CA TYR A 61 14.15 24.26 -6.02
C TYR A 61 14.99 23.07 -5.57
N ARG A 62 15.01 22.78 -4.26
CA ARG A 62 15.57 21.53 -3.72
C ARG A 62 14.51 20.42 -3.79
N VAL A 63 14.33 19.84 -4.97
CA VAL A 63 13.26 18.86 -5.24
C VAL A 63 13.65 17.45 -4.81
N SER A 64 12.74 16.78 -4.10
CA SER A 64 12.79 15.34 -3.81
C SER A 64 11.56 14.62 -4.34
N VAL A 65 11.74 13.40 -4.83
CA VAL A 65 10.66 12.51 -5.30
C VAL A 65 10.74 11.24 -4.45
N PRO A 66 10.10 11.22 -3.26
CA PRO A 66 10.26 10.14 -2.30
C PRO A 66 9.62 8.84 -2.81
N GLN A 67 10.13 7.69 -2.36
CA GLN A 67 9.64 6.39 -2.78
C GLN A 67 9.40 5.49 -1.56
N CYS A 68 8.21 4.91 -1.48
CA CYS A 68 7.91 3.83 -0.55
C CYS A 68 7.78 2.53 -1.34
N LYS A 69 8.83 1.70 -1.35
CA LYS A 69 8.82 0.42 -2.10
C LYS A 69 7.65 -0.47 -1.64
N PRO A 70 6.97 -1.19 -2.57
CA PRO A 70 7.33 -1.40 -3.97
C PRO A 70 6.77 -0.34 -4.95
N LEU A 71 6.19 0.77 -4.46
CA LEU A 71 5.63 1.81 -5.33
C LEU A 71 6.72 2.52 -6.14
N SER A 72 6.34 3.13 -7.24
CA SER A 72 7.22 3.94 -8.10
C SER A 72 7.69 5.20 -7.37
N PRO A 73 8.82 5.82 -7.76
CA PRO A 73 9.23 7.10 -7.18
C PRO A 73 8.14 8.17 -7.36
N GLY A 74 7.75 8.81 -6.26
CA GLY A 74 6.68 9.80 -6.22
C GLY A 74 5.28 9.19 -6.11
N GLU A 75 5.12 7.87 -6.25
CA GLU A 75 3.83 7.22 -6.13
C GLU A 75 3.44 7.01 -4.66
N ILE A 76 2.19 7.34 -4.33
CA ILE A 76 1.58 7.09 -3.03
C ILE A 76 0.23 6.37 -3.18
N LEU A 77 -0.13 5.60 -2.16
CA LEU A 77 -1.46 5.01 -2.00
C LEU A 77 -2.16 5.64 -0.80
N GLY A 78 -3.49 5.55 -0.75
CA GLY A 78 -4.26 6.00 0.42
C GLY A 78 -3.94 5.24 1.71
N CYS A 79 -3.20 4.13 1.64
CA CYS A 79 -2.76 3.32 2.78
C CYS A 79 -1.23 3.13 2.86
N THR A 80 -0.45 3.74 1.98
CA THR A 80 1.01 3.58 1.94
C THR A 80 1.67 4.86 1.46
N SER A 81 2.52 5.47 2.30
CA SER A 81 3.16 6.76 2.04
C SER A 81 4.55 6.84 2.66
N PRO A 82 5.47 7.60 2.05
CA PRO A 82 6.82 7.77 2.59
C PRO A 82 6.83 8.71 3.80
N TYR A 83 7.84 8.55 4.66
CA TYR A 83 8.26 9.60 5.58
C TYR A 83 9.14 10.61 4.84
N LEU A 84 8.85 11.89 5.05
CA LEU A 84 9.56 13.01 4.45
C LEU A 84 10.68 13.48 5.38
N SER A 85 11.77 13.98 4.79
CA SER A 85 12.84 14.61 5.56
C SER A 85 12.32 15.85 6.28
N LYS A 86 12.89 16.15 7.45
CA LYS A 86 12.61 17.39 8.20
C LYS A 86 13.01 18.66 7.44
N GLU A 87 13.85 18.52 6.41
CA GLU A 87 14.28 19.62 5.54
C GLU A 87 13.22 19.99 4.49
N VAL A 88 12.15 19.20 4.32
CA VAL A 88 11.10 19.49 3.33
C VAL A 88 10.23 20.64 3.83
N ASP A 89 10.18 21.74 3.07
CA ASP A 89 9.36 22.92 3.35
C ASP A 89 7.89 22.68 3.01
N ALA A 90 7.62 21.92 1.94
CA ALA A 90 6.27 21.55 1.54
C ALA A 90 6.25 20.26 0.71
N VAL A 91 5.13 19.55 0.79
CA VAL A 91 4.78 18.47 -0.15
C VAL A 91 3.75 18.97 -1.14
N VAL A 92 4.00 18.75 -2.44
CA VAL A 92 3.05 19.03 -3.52
C VAL A 92 2.59 17.71 -4.12
N TYR A 93 1.30 17.44 -4.00
CA TYR A 93 0.64 16.30 -4.60
C TYR A 93 0.01 16.69 -5.93
N LEU A 94 0.37 15.97 -6.99
CA LEU A 94 -0.28 16.04 -8.29
C LEU A 94 -1.42 15.03 -8.35
N GLY A 95 -2.65 15.53 -8.46
CA GLY A 95 -3.82 14.69 -8.65
C GLY A 95 -5.10 15.33 -8.16
N ASP A 96 -6.21 14.71 -8.54
CA ASP A 96 -7.53 15.06 -8.03
C ASP A 96 -7.79 14.41 -6.66
N GLY A 97 -8.78 14.96 -5.98
CA GLY A 97 -9.21 14.48 -4.66
C GLY A 97 -8.15 14.60 -3.57
N ARG A 98 -8.55 14.29 -2.34
CA ARG A 98 -7.67 14.40 -1.17
C ARG A 98 -7.22 13.05 -0.59
N PHE A 99 -7.89 11.96 -0.96
CA PHE A 99 -7.70 10.66 -0.34
C PHE A 99 -6.23 10.21 -0.33
N HIS A 100 -5.50 10.33 -1.44
CA HIS A 100 -4.09 9.95 -1.49
C HIS A 100 -3.18 10.96 -0.78
N LEU A 101 -3.43 12.27 -0.93
CA LEU A 101 -2.65 13.27 -0.20
C LEU A 101 -2.76 13.10 1.32
N GLU A 102 -3.95 12.77 1.82
CA GLU A 102 -4.20 12.58 3.25
C GLU A 102 -3.33 11.48 3.86
N SER A 103 -2.95 10.42 3.13
CA SER A 103 -2.04 9.42 3.69
C SER A 103 -0.63 9.97 3.92
N VAL A 104 -0.15 10.87 3.04
CA VAL A 104 1.11 11.59 3.25
C VAL A 104 0.97 12.58 4.40
N MET A 105 -0.15 13.29 4.50
CA MET A 105 -0.41 14.23 5.60
C MET A 105 -0.47 13.52 6.95
N ILE A 106 -1.10 12.35 7.03
CA ILE A 106 -1.16 11.51 8.24
C ILE A 106 0.25 11.08 8.66
N ALA A 107 1.07 10.62 7.71
CA ALA A 107 2.43 10.17 7.97
C ALA A 107 3.40 11.33 8.27
N ASN A 108 3.09 12.56 7.84
CA ASN A 108 3.98 13.72 7.93
C ASN A 108 3.20 14.96 8.43
N PRO A 109 2.72 14.95 9.69
CA PRO A 109 1.77 15.96 10.21
C PRO A 109 2.31 17.40 10.22
N ASN A 110 3.63 17.56 10.23
CA ASN A 110 4.29 18.86 10.33
C ASN A 110 4.70 19.45 8.98
N VAL A 111 4.49 18.73 7.87
CA VAL A 111 4.87 19.20 6.52
C VAL A 111 3.64 19.87 5.86
N PRO A 112 3.73 21.15 5.48
CA PRO A 112 2.69 21.81 4.69
C PRO A 112 2.37 21.02 3.41
N ALA A 113 1.09 20.70 3.21
CA ALA A 113 0.64 19.91 2.07
C ALA A 113 -0.15 20.77 1.08
N TYR A 114 0.18 20.60 -0.20
CA TYR A 114 -0.48 21.27 -1.30
C TYR A 114 -0.96 20.24 -2.31
N ARG A 115 -2.11 20.51 -2.92
CA ARG A 115 -2.69 19.70 -3.99
C ARG A 115 -2.77 20.54 -5.25
N TYR A 116 -2.12 20.08 -6.30
CA TYR A 116 -2.39 20.55 -7.64
C TYR A 116 -3.37 19.62 -8.32
N ASP A 117 -4.56 20.14 -8.62
CA ASP A 117 -5.58 19.44 -9.38
C ASP A 117 -5.39 19.75 -10.88
N PRO A 118 -4.97 18.76 -11.71
CA PRO A 118 -4.67 19.02 -13.11
C PRO A 118 -5.91 19.31 -13.97
N TYR A 119 -7.12 18.98 -13.48
CA TYR A 119 -8.36 19.20 -14.21
C TYR A 119 -8.89 20.62 -13.96
N SER A 120 -8.95 21.03 -12.69
CA SER A 120 -9.38 22.38 -12.34
C SER A 120 -8.26 23.43 -12.43
N LYS A 121 -7.01 22.99 -12.57
CA LYS A 121 -5.81 23.84 -12.61
C LYS A 121 -5.67 24.69 -11.34
N VAL A 122 -5.97 24.10 -10.19
CA VAL A 122 -5.89 24.77 -8.89
C VAL A 122 -4.80 24.13 -8.04
N LEU A 123 -3.88 24.96 -7.54
CA LEU A 123 -2.96 24.61 -6.46
C LEU A 123 -3.55 25.11 -5.14
N SER A 124 -4.05 24.20 -4.30
CA SER A 124 -4.62 24.53 -2.99
C SER A 124 -3.74 24.03 -1.87
N ARG A 125 -3.64 24.79 -0.77
CA ARG A 125 -3.10 24.28 0.50
C ARG A 125 -4.17 23.44 1.18
N GLU A 126 -3.81 22.23 1.57
CA GLU A 126 -4.71 21.26 2.19
C GLU A 126 -4.39 21.11 3.69
N HIS A 127 -5.44 20.89 4.49
CA HIS A 127 -5.33 20.70 5.93
C HIS A 127 -6.02 19.39 6.34
N TYR A 128 -5.41 18.68 7.29
CA TYR A 128 -5.95 17.45 7.85
C TYR A 128 -6.12 17.64 9.35
N ASP A 129 -7.24 17.17 9.89
CA ASP A 129 -7.53 17.28 11.31
C ASP A 129 -6.88 16.10 12.05
N HIS A 130 -5.57 16.21 12.28
CA HIS A 130 -4.79 15.18 12.95
C HIS A 130 -5.27 14.94 14.38
N GLN A 131 -5.68 15.99 15.09
CA GLN A 131 -6.15 15.87 16.46
C GLN A 131 -7.43 15.04 16.52
N ARG A 132 -8.43 15.37 15.69
CA ARG A 132 -9.68 14.61 15.63
C ARG A 132 -9.44 13.17 15.22
N MET A 133 -8.60 12.92 14.21
CA MET A 133 -8.27 11.56 13.80
C MET A 133 -7.63 10.79 14.98
N GLN A 134 -6.62 11.36 15.62
CA GLN A 134 -5.91 10.69 16.73
C GLN A 134 -6.81 10.44 17.94
N VAL A 135 -7.69 11.38 18.30
CA VAL A 135 -8.68 11.20 19.38
C VAL A 135 -9.60 10.03 19.05
N ASN A 136 -10.23 10.04 17.87
CA ASN A 136 -11.13 8.97 17.45
C ASN A 136 -10.44 7.59 17.47
N ARG A 137 -9.19 7.52 17.00
CA ARG A 137 -8.44 6.27 16.95
C ARG A 137 -8.01 5.80 18.34
N GLN A 138 -7.58 6.70 19.22
CA GLN A 138 -7.22 6.37 20.60
C GLN A 138 -8.44 5.94 21.44
N GLU A 139 -9.60 6.56 21.23
CA GLU A 139 -10.86 6.14 21.86
C GLU A 139 -11.28 4.74 21.42
N ALA A 140 -11.17 4.44 20.12
CA ALA A 140 -11.45 3.11 19.58
C ALA A 140 -10.52 2.04 20.20
N ILE A 141 -9.21 2.33 20.28
CA ILE A 141 -8.21 1.45 20.92
C ILE A 141 -8.50 1.28 22.42
N THR A 142 -8.83 2.37 23.12
CA THR A 142 -9.08 2.34 24.56
C THR A 142 -10.33 1.50 24.87
N THR A 143 -11.38 1.67 24.08
CA THR A 143 -12.59 0.85 24.18
C THR A 143 -12.30 -0.63 23.91
N ALA A 144 -11.47 -0.91 22.89
CA ALA A 144 -11.08 -2.28 22.53
C ALA A 144 -10.28 -3.01 23.61
N ARG A 145 -9.51 -2.31 24.46
CA ARG A 145 -8.73 -2.92 25.55
C ARG A 145 -9.60 -3.66 26.58
N SER A 146 -10.87 -3.28 26.70
CA SER A 146 -11.83 -3.90 27.61
C SER A 146 -12.76 -4.92 26.93
N ALA A 147 -12.57 -5.16 25.62
CA ALA A 147 -13.39 -6.08 24.85
C ALA A 147 -13.21 -7.53 25.32
N LYS A 148 -14.33 -8.25 25.45
CA LYS A 148 -14.35 -9.66 25.82
C LYS A 148 -14.44 -10.58 24.61
N SER A 149 -14.97 -10.08 23.49
CA SER A 149 -15.15 -10.83 22.25
C SER A 149 -14.69 -10.03 21.04
N TRP A 150 -13.84 -10.64 20.20
CA TRP A 150 -13.22 -10.00 19.05
C TRP A 150 -13.79 -10.53 17.73
N GLY A 151 -13.90 -9.66 16.73
CA GLY A 151 -14.25 -10.04 15.37
C GLY A 151 -13.09 -9.75 14.42
N LEU A 152 -12.62 -10.76 13.70
CA LEU A 152 -11.56 -10.61 12.70
C LEU A 152 -12.19 -10.64 11.30
N ILE A 153 -12.07 -9.54 10.57
CA ILE A 153 -12.57 -9.42 9.20
C ILE A 153 -11.41 -9.61 8.22
N LEU A 154 -11.54 -10.57 7.31
CA LEU A 154 -10.65 -10.71 6.16
C LEU A 154 -11.33 -10.17 4.91
N GLY A 155 -10.77 -9.11 4.32
CA GLY A 155 -11.23 -8.54 3.06
C GLY A 155 -11.02 -9.51 1.90
N THR A 156 -12.08 -9.84 1.17
CA THR A 156 -12.01 -10.75 0.00
C THR A 156 -12.00 -10.03 -1.35
N LEU A 157 -12.12 -8.69 -1.34
CA LEU A 157 -12.02 -7.86 -2.54
C LEU A 157 -10.57 -7.62 -2.94
N GLY A 158 -10.20 -8.06 -4.14
CA GLY A 158 -8.86 -7.87 -4.70
C GLY A 158 -7.75 -8.42 -3.80
N ARG A 159 -6.69 -7.64 -3.60
CA ARG A 159 -5.54 -7.98 -2.72
C ARG A 159 -5.55 -7.17 -1.41
N GLN A 160 -6.72 -6.75 -0.93
CA GLN A 160 -6.85 -5.95 0.29
C GLN A 160 -6.65 -6.78 1.56
N GLY A 161 -7.13 -8.02 1.57
CA GLY A 161 -6.92 -8.95 2.69
C GLY A 161 -5.56 -9.64 2.67
N SER A 162 -5.12 -10.07 3.85
CA SER A 162 -3.87 -10.82 4.04
C SER A 162 -4.09 -11.96 5.03
N PRO A 163 -4.12 -13.23 4.56
CA PRO A 163 -4.20 -14.40 5.44
C PRO A 163 -3.09 -14.42 6.49
N LYS A 164 -1.88 -13.99 6.12
CA LYS A 164 -0.74 -13.89 7.05
C LYS A 164 -1.02 -12.96 8.25
N ILE A 165 -1.62 -11.79 8.00
CA ILE A 165 -1.98 -10.84 9.07
C ILE A 165 -3.10 -11.43 9.93
N LEU A 166 -4.10 -12.07 9.29
CA LEU A 166 -5.20 -12.72 9.98
C LEU A 166 -4.67 -13.82 10.92
N GLU A 167 -3.86 -14.75 10.42
CA GLU A 167 -3.24 -15.82 11.20
C GLU A 167 -2.42 -15.28 12.39
N HIS A 168 -1.69 -14.18 12.17
CA HIS A 168 -0.97 -13.50 13.25
C HIS A 168 -1.93 -13.01 14.34
N LEU A 169 -2.99 -12.29 13.98
CA LEU A 169 -3.99 -11.80 14.94
C LEU A 169 -4.68 -12.94 15.68
N GLU A 170 -5.02 -14.03 14.97
CA GLU A 170 -5.61 -15.23 15.56
C GLU A 170 -4.68 -15.84 16.62
N SER A 171 -3.39 -16.00 16.30
CA SER A 171 -2.40 -16.52 17.25
C SER A 171 -2.27 -15.65 18.50
N ARG A 172 -2.33 -14.31 18.34
CA ARG A 172 -2.27 -13.36 19.46
C ARG A 172 -3.50 -13.47 20.35
N LEU A 173 -4.70 -13.47 19.77
CA LEU A 173 -5.95 -13.59 20.53
C LEU A 173 -6.04 -14.94 21.25
N GLN A 174 -5.61 -16.03 20.62
CA GLN A 174 -5.52 -17.36 21.25
C GLN A 174 -4.56 -17.37 22.45
N ALA A 175 -3.35 -16.80 22.29
CA ALA A 175 -2.38 -16.72 23.37
C ALA A 175 -2.89 -15.92 24.58
N LEU A 176 -3.72 -14.91 24.34
CA LEU A 176 -4.37 -14.08 25.36
C LEU A 176 -5.69 -14.69 25.88
N ARG A 177 -6.11 -15.86 25.35
CA ARG A 177 -7.40 -16.52 25.66
C ARG A 177 -8.61 -15.61 25.42
N LEU A 178 -8.53 -14.74 24.41
CA LEU A 178 -9.63 -13.88 23.98
C LEU A 178 -10.42 -14.59 22.89
N PRO A 179 -11.73 -14.83 23.09
CA PRO A 179 -12.57 -15.46 22.07
C PRO A 179 -12.74 -14.54 20.86
N PHE A 180 -12.79 -15.14 19.67
CA PHE A 180 -13.01 -14.39 18.45
C PHE A 180 -13.79 -15.16 17.39
N VAL A 181 -14.41 -14.40 16.48
CA VAL A 181 -15.10 -14.89 15.29
C VAL A 181 -14.37 -14.39 14.04
N ARG A 182 -14.27 -15.25 13.02
CA ARG A 182 -13.71 -14.89 11.71
C ARG A 182 -14.85 -14.57 10.75
N LEU A 183 -14.73 -13.49 9.99
CA LEU A 183 -15.70 -13.10 8.97
C LEU A 183 -14.99 -12.72 7.67
N LEU A 184 -15.42 -13.30 6.55
CA LEU A 184 -14.90 -12.98 5.23
C LEU A 184 -15.89 -12.06 4.52
N LEU A 185 -15.47 -10.86 4.13
CA LEU A 185 -16.33 -9.87 3.48
C LEU A 185 -15.63 -9.25 2.28
N SER A 186 -16.35 -9.09 1.17
CA SER A 186 -15.90 -8.25 0.06
C SER A 186 -15.97 -6.77 0.43
N GLU A 187 -17.02 -6.39 1.14
CA GLU A 187 -17.31 -5.02 1.54
C GLU A 187 -17.80 -4.98 2.99
N VAL A 188 -17.21 -4.08 3.77
CA VAL A 188 -17.46 -3.91 5.20
C VAL A 188 -18.40 -2.72 5.41
N PHE A 189 -19.60 -3.00 5.93
CA PHE A 189 -20.62 -1.99 6.21
C PHE A 189 -21.09 -2.07 7.67
N PRO A 190 -21.44 -0.92 8.30
CA PRO A 190 -21.97 -0.92 9.66
C PRO A 190 -23.18 -1.83 9.85
N SER A 191 -24.09 -1.87 8.88
CA SER A 191 -25.28 -2.72 8.92
C SER A 191 -24.97 -4.22 8.98
N LYS A 192 -23.93 -4.68 8.25
CA LYS A 192 -23.50 -6.09 8.27
C LYS A 192 -22.91 -6.47 9.63
N LEU A 193 -22.05 -5.62 10.18
CA LEU A 193 -21.39 -5.91 11.47
C LEU A 193 -22.37 -5.84 12.65
N SER A 194 -23.43 -5.04 12.52
CA SER A 194 -24.49 -4.93 13.54
C SER A 194 -25.31 -6.22 13.72
N LEU A 195 -25.24 -7.15 12.75
CA LEU A 195 -25.89 -8.47 12.84
C LEU A 195 -25.21 -9.42 13.83
N LEU A 196 -24.02 -9.07 14.34
CA LEU A 196 -23.24 -9.87 15.27
C LEU A 196 -23.02 -9.07 16.58
N PRO A 197 -24.08 -8.82 17.37
CA PRO A 197 -24.03 -7.95 18.56
C PRO A 197 -23.13 -8.50 19.67
N GLN A 198 -22.80 -9.80 19.65
CA GLN A 198 -21.89 -10.46 20.57
C GLN A 198 -20.41 -10.11 20.35
N VAL A 199 -20.07 -9.39 19.28
CA VAL A 199 -18.72 -8.92 19.01
C VAL A 199 -18.55 -7.52 19.61
N ASP A 200 -17.58 -7.38 20.53
CA ASP A 200 -17.32 -6.11 21.20
C ASP A 200 -16.45 -5.17 20.37
N VAL A 201 -15.55 -5.73 19.56
CA VAL A 201 -14.59 -4.99 18.73
C VAL A 201 -14.31 -5.74 17.42
N TRP A 202 -14.14 -4.98 16.35
CA TRP A 202 -13.74 -5.49 15.04
C TRP A 202 -12.33 -5.09 14.70
N VAL A 203 -11.56 -6.03 14.15
CA VAL A 203 -10.28 -5.76 13.48
C VAL A 203 -10.45 -6.11 12.01
N GLN A 204 -10.23 -5.13 11.13
CA GLN A 204 -10.32 -5.37 9.69
C GLN A 204 -8.93 -5.52 9.06
N VAL A 205 -8.74 -6.65 8.39
CA VAL A 205 -7.63 -6.94 7.50
C VAL A 205 -8.12 -6.74 6.07
N ALA A 206 -8.35 -5.48 5.70
CA ALA A 206 -8.79 -5.04 4.37
C ALA A 206 -8.16 -3.66 4.06
N CYS A 207 -8.94 -2.68 3.59
CA CYS A 207 -8.47 -1.32 3.38
C CYS A 207 -8.31 -0.56 4.73
N PRO A 208 -7.10 -0.11 5.12
CA PRO A 208 -6.87 0.61 6.38
C PRO A 208 -7.73 1.87 6.56
N ARG A 209 -8.10 2.52 5.45
CA ARG A 209 -8.91 3.75 5.45
C ARG A 209 -10.36 3.53 5.92
N LEU A 210 -10.85 2.29 5.94
CA LEU A 210 -12.15 1.97 6.57
C LEU A 210 -12.15 2.30 8.07
N SER A 211 -11.06 1.99 8.78
CA SER A 211 -10.94 2.32 10.19
C SER A 211 -10.62 3.79 10.41
N ILE A 212 -9.71 4.35 9.61
CA ILE A 212 -9.22 5.72 9.78
C ILE A 212 -10.31 6.76 9.48
N ASP A 213 -11.00 6.63 8.34
CA ASP A 213 -11.97 7.63 7.89
C ASP A 213 -13.40 7.33 8.36
N TRP A 214 -13.76 6.04 8.35
CA TRP A 214 -15.15 5.60 8.54
C TRP A 214 -15.37 4.89 9.87
N GLY A 215 -14.34 4.72 10.71
CA GLY A 215 -14.42 3.93 11.93
C GLY A 215 -15.47 4.42 12.92
N THR A 216 -15.77 5.72 12.95
CA THR A 216 -16.80 6.32 13.82
C THR A 216 -18.23 6.08 13.33
N ALA A 217 -18.42 5.64 12.08
CA ALA A 217 -19.73 5.25 11.55
C ALA A 217 -20.16 3.85 12.01
N PHE A 218 -19.25 3.09 12.65
CA PHE A 218 -19.55 1.77 13.19
C PHE A 218 -19.96 1.88 14.67
N PRO A 219 -21.00 1.14 15.10
CA PRO A 219 -21.47 1.18 16.49
C PRO A 219 -20.50 0.53 17.48
N LYS A 220 -19.57 -0.30 16.97
CA LYS A 220 -18.51 -0.95 17.73
C LYS A 220 -17.16 -0.52 17.14
N PRO A 221 -16.08 -0.44 17.92
CA PRO A 221 -14.77 -0.03 17.40
C PRO A 221 -14.34 -0.90 16.22
N LEU A 222 -13.96 -0.24 15.12
CA LEU A 222 -13.35 -0.87 13.95
C LEU A 222 -11.88 -0.48 13.87
N LEU A 223 -10.98 -1.42 14.13
CA LEU A 223 -9.53 -1.22 14.22
C LEU A 223 -8.83 -1.68 12.95
N THR A 224 -7.74 -1.01 12.61
CA THR A 224 -6.72 -1.57 11.72
C THR A 224 -5.91 -2.65 12.44
N PRO A 225 -5.13 -3.49 11.74
CA PRO A 225 -4.28 -4.48 12.38
C PRO A 225 -3.18 -3.84 13.25
N TYR A 226 -2.68 -2.65 12.89
CA TYR A 226 -1.75 -1.87 13.71
C TYR A 226 -2.38 -1.48 15.05
N GLU A 227 -3.60 -0.94 15.00
CA GLU A 227 -4.32 -0.51 16.20
C GLU A 227 -4.71 -1.68 17.10
N ALA A 228 -5.01 -2.84 16.50
CA ALA A 228 -5.20 -4.08 17.25
C ALA A 228 -3.93 -4.48 18.01
N ALA A 229 -2.75 -4.38 17.39
CA ALA A 229 -1.47 -4.63 18.07
C ALA A 229 -1.25 -3.66 19.26
N VAL A 230 -1.64 -2.39 19.13
CA VAL A 230 -1.61 -1.41 20.24
C VAL A 230 -2.63 -1.76 21.33
N ALA A 231 -3.85 -2.14 20.95
CA ALA A 231 -4.92 -2.51 21.89
C ALA A 231 -4.56 -3.77 22.69
N LEU A 232 -3.95 -4.76 22.04
CA LEU A 232 -3.47 -6.01 22.65
C LEU A 232 -2.14 -5.85 23.40
N ARG A 233 -1.57 -4.63 23.45
CA ARG A 233 -0.32 -4.28 24.14
C ARG A 233 0.93 -4.97 23.57
N ASP A 234 0.90 -5.36 22.30
CA ASP A 234 2.06 -5.92 21.61
C ASP A 234 3.09 -4.83 21.29
N ILE A 235 2.61 -3.61 21.05
CA ILE A 235 3.42 -2.42 20.79
C ILE A 235 2.83 -1.19 21.48
N SER A 236 3.65 -0.14 21.61
CA SER A 236 3.16 1.19 21.97
C SER A 236 2.61 1.92 20.73
N TRP A 237 1.71 2.87 20.97
CA TRP A 237 1.25 3.79 19.93
C TRP A 237 2.42 4.55 19.30
N GLN A 238 2.45 4.59 17.98
CA GLN A 238 3.44 5.27 17.16
C GLN A 238 2.99 6.70 16.84
N GLN A 239 3.95 7.62 16.85
CA GLN A 239 3.78 9.01 16.42
C GLN A 239 4.92 9.34 15.45
N PRO A 240 4.64 9.70 14.19
CA PRO A 240 3.30 9.84 13.56
C PRO A 240 2.55 8.51 13.37
N TYR A 241 1.25 8.58 13.04
CA TYR A 241 0.43 7.40 12.74
C TYR A 241 0.97 6.69 11.47
N PRO A 242 1.20 5.37 11.50
CA PRO A 242 1.84 4.68 10.40
C PRO A 242 0.90 4.51 9.20
N MET A 243 1.39 4.89 8.02
CA MET A 243 0.76 4.64 6.72
C MET A 243 1.67 3.74 5.88
N ASP A 244 1.90 2.51 6.35
CA ASP A 244 2.92 1.58 5.84
C ASP A 244 2.37 0.23 5.37
N PHE A 245 1.07 0.13 5.07
CA PHE A 245 0.37 -1.14 4.90
C PHE A 245 0.95 -2.07 3.81
N TYR A 246 1.45 -1.49 2.71
CA TYR A 246 2.17 -2.21 1.66
C TYR A 246 3.67 -1.84 1.60
N ALA A 247 4.19 -1.10 2.58
CA ALA A 247 5.60 -0.73 2.59
C ALA A 247 6.50 -1.97 2.77
N GLY A 248 7.58 -2.05 1.99
CA GLY A 248 8.65 -3.03 2.20
C GLY A 248 9.35 -2.84 3.54
N SER A 249 9.61 -1.59 3.91
CA SER A 249 10.07 -1.16 5.24
C SER A 249 8.94 -1.16 6.28
N SER A 250 8.19 -2.26 6.32
CA SER A 250 7.10 -2.52 7.26
C SER A 250 7.54 -2.37 8.72
N LEU A 251 6.73 -1.69 9.53
CA LEU A 251 6.99 -1.52 10.96
C LEU A 251 6.61 -2.75 11.80
N GLY A 252 5.86 -3.71 11.26
CA GLY A 252 5.48 -4.89 12.01
C GLY A 252 4.53 -5.85 11.30
N PRO A 253 4.18 -6.98 11.97
CA PRO A 253 3.38 -8.06 11.39
C PRO A 253 1.92 -7.68 11.05
N TRP A 254 1.54 -6.42 11.27
CA TRP A 254 0.26 -5.83 10.87
C TRP A 254 0.24 -5.29 9.43
N THR A 255 1.32 -5.43 8.66
CA THR A 255 1.38 -5.00 7.25
C THR A 255 1.64 -6.16 6.28
N VAL A 256 1.26 -5.99 5.02
CA VAL A 256 1.23 -7.07 4.02
C VAL A 256 2.63 -7.55 3.63
N ASN A 257 3.58 -6.64 3.54
CA ASN A 257 4.94 -6.92 3.10
C ASN A 257 5.91 -7.17 4.26
N HIS A 258 5.43 -7.26 5.51
CA HIS A 258 6.26 -7.52 6.67
C HIS A 258 7.12 -8.78 6.51
N GLY A 259 8.43 -8.64 6.70
CA GLY A 259 9.40 -9.72 6.63
C GLY A 259 9.78 -10.18 5.21
N ARG A 260 9.31 -9.51 4.15
CA ARG A 260 9.73 -9.81 2.76
C ARG A 260 11.10 -9.22 2.41
N ASP A 261 11.47 -8.09 3.03
CA ASP A 261 12.76 -7.42 2.82
C ASP A 261 13.88 -7.94 3.74
N ARG A 262 13.61 -8.96 4.57
CA ARG A 262 14.68 -9.62 5.32
C ARG A 262 15.51 -10.46 4.33
N PRO A 263 16.84 -10.26 4.23
CA PRO A 263 17.67 -11.21 3.51
C PRO A 263 17.41 -12.59 4.11
N ALA A 264 17.12 -13.57 3.25
CA ALA A 264 16.87 -14.92 3.70
C ALA A 264 18.05 -15.36 4.58
N LEU A 265 17.81 -15.53 5.88
CA LEU A 265 18.76 -16.18 6.77
C LEU A 265 19.12 -17.51 6.13
N GLY A 266 20.42 -17.70 5.91
CA GLY A 266 20.98 -18.70 4.99
C GLY A 266 20.29 -20.05 5.12
N ARG A 267 19.73 -20.53 4.00
CA ARG A 267 19.55 -21.97 3.83
C ARG A 267 20.93 -22.61 3.99
N PRO A 268 21.09 -23.67 4.80
CA PRO A 268 22.34 -24.42 4.80
C PRO A 268 22.57 -24.88 3.37
N ALA A 269 23.78 -24.64 2.84
CA ALA A 269 24.18 -25.13 1.54
C ALA A 269 23.95 -26.65 1.51
N GLY A 270 22.89 -27.08 0.81
CA GLY A 270 22.67 -28.48 0.52
C GLY A 270 23.87 -28.98 -0.27
N LYS A 271 24.55 -30.00 0.27
CA LYS A 271 25.65 -30.69 -0.40
C LYS A 271 25.23 -31.04 -1.83
N VAL A 272 25.92 -30.47 -2.80
CA VAL A 272 25.86 -30.90 -4.20
C VAL A 272 26.41 -32.32 -4.23
N GLN A 273 25.55 -33.31 -4.46
CA GLN A 273 26.00 -34.62 -4.93
C GLN A 273 26.33 -34.47 -6.41
N GLU A 274 27.61 -34.61 -6.76
CA GLU A 274 28.05 -34.79 -8.13
C GLU A 274 27.50 -36.12 -8.66
N GLY A 275 26.37 -36.04 -9.37
CA GLY A 275 25.84 -37.12 -10.20
C GLY A 275 26.51 -37.08 -11.57
N SER A 276 27.43 -38.01 -11.80
CA SER A 276 28.00 -38.33 -13.12
C SER A 276 26.89 -38.76 -14.09
N THR A 277 26.67 -37.99 -15.16
CA THR A 277 25.83 -38.38 -16.29
C THR A 277 26.67 -38.48 -17.56
N ARG A 278 27.08 -39.71 -17.88
CA ARG A 278 27.41 -40.12 -19.26
C ARG A 278 26.12 -40.15 -20.09
N PRO A 279 26.12 -39.73 -21.36
CA PRO A 279 24.97 -39.91 -22.25
C PRO A 279 24.92 -41.35 -22.79
N SER A 280 23.73 -41.95 -22.80
CA SER A 280 23.42 -43.20 -23.52
C SER A 280 22.61 -42.91 -24.79
N PRO A 281 22.65 -43.77 -25.82
CA PRO A 281 22.40 -43.39 -27.21
C PRO A 281 20.92 -43.39 -27.61
N ALA A 282 20.66 -42.68 -28.70
CA ALA A 282 19.37 -42.42 -29.32
C ALA A 282 18.57 -43.68 -29.68
N ALA A 283 17.28 -43.68 -29.36
CA ALA A 283 16.29 -44.59 -29.92
C ALA A 283 15.71 -43.99 -31.21
N THR A 284 15.88 -44.72 -32.30
CA THR A 284 15.29 -44.49 -33.63
C THR A 284 13.77 -44.64 -33.58
N CYS A 285 13.02 -43.65 -34.08
CA CYS A 285 11.61 -43.78 -34.36
C CYS A 285 11.41 -43.85 -35.88
N GLU A 286 11.04 -45.03 -36.38
CA GLU A 286 10.58 -45.24 -37.74
C GLU A 286 9.16 -44.68 -37.91
N GLY A 287 8.90 -44.10 -39.10
CA GLY A 287 7.55 -44.05 -39.65
C GLY A 287 6.72 -42.80 -39.39
N CYS A 288 6.96 -41.71 -40.13
CA CYS A 288 5.86 -41.02 -40.80
C CYS A 288 6.37 -40.13 -41.95
N SER A 289 6.04 -40.52 -43.16
CA SER A 289 6.34 -39.83 -44.41
C SER A 289 5.30 -38.76 -44.71
N CYS A 290 5.69 -37.48 -44.80
CA CYS A 290 4.98 -36.44 -45.57
C CYS A 290 5.91 -35.26 -45.90
N ARG A 291 6.56 -35.38 -47.07
CA ARG A 291 6.92 -34.37 -48.10
C ARG A 291 7.47 -33.00 -47.68
N ASN A 292 8.75 -32.83 -48.00
CA ASN A 292 9.37 -31.57 -48.39
C ASN A 292 8.68 -30.99 -49.63
N GLU A 293 8.35 -29.69 -49.61
CA GLU A 293 8.56 -28.82 -50.77
C GLU A 293 9.07 -27.46 -50.28
N LYS A 294 10.25 -27.10 -50.78
CA LYS A 294 10.92 -25.82 -50.61
C LYS A 294 10.26 -24.79 -51.53
N ALA A 295 10.04 -23.58 -51.04
CA ALA A 295 9.98 -22.39 -51.89
C ALA A 295 10.93 -21.33 -51.30
N ALA A 296 11.88 -20.92 -52.14
CA ALA A 296 12.89 -19.89 -51.89
C ALA A 296 12.26 -18.47 -51.94
N PRO A 297 12.95 -17.43 -51.43
CA PRO A 297 12.39 -16.10 -51.31
C PRO A 297 12.47 -15.32 -52.64
N LEU A 298 11.50 -14.44 -52.89
CA LEU A 298 11.61 -13.40 -53.91
C LEU A 298 11.57 -12.02 -53.25
N VAL A 299 12.57 -11.23 -53.64
CA VAL A 299 12.80 -9.83 -53.30
C VAL A 299 12.02 -8.95 -54.27
N SER A 300 11.25 -8.00 -53.74
CA SER A 300 11.09 -6.60 -54.21
C SER A 300 10.06 -5.91 -53.34
#